data_AF-A0A6J0D8Q0-F1
#
_entry.id   AF-A0A6J0D8Q0-F1
#
_cell.length_a   1.000
_cell.length_b   1.000
_cell.length_c   1.000
_cell.angle_alpha   90.00
_cell.angle_beta   90.00
_cell.angle_gamma   90.00
#
_symmetry.space_group_name_H-M   'P 1'
#
loop_
_entity.id
_entity.type
_entity.pdbx_description
1 polymer ?
#
loop_
_entity_poly.entity_id
_entity_poly.type
_entity_poly.pdbx_seq_one_letter_code
_entity_poly.pdbx_strand_id
1 'polypeptide(L)'
;MMYIWNGYAVIGKQPKLTDGMLEVITKAEEMLATGPENEYSADDDCLVKLLKGLCLKYLGRVQEAEENFRSIAANEKKIKYDHYLIPNALLELALLFMEQGRNEEAIKLLDSAKQNYKNYSMESRTHFRIQAATLQARSSLDGSRSTVSSVSL
;
A
#
# COMPACT_ATOMS: atom_id res chain seq x y z
N MET A 1 -16.10 0.31 -3.49
CA MET A 1 -16.25 -0.10 -2.05
C MET A 1 -15.32 0.74 -1.18
N MET A 2 -15.53 0.88 0.13
CA MET A 2 -14.71 1.75 1.00
C MET A 2 -13.51 1.00 1.61
N TYR A 3 -12.29 1.47 1.36
CA TYR A 3 -11.06 0.89 1.93
C TYR A 3 -10.95 1.17 3.44
N ILE A 4 -11.11 0.13 4.28
CA ILE A 4 -10.96 0.21 5.74
C ILE A 4 -9.66 -0.47 6.17
N TRP A 5 -8.52 0.23 6.02
CA TRP A 5 -7.19 -0.22 6.48
C TRP A 5 -7.18 -0.76 7.94
N ASN A 6 -7.97 -0.15 8.83
CA ASN A 6 -8.01 -0.55 10.25
C ASN A 6 -8.51 -1.99 10.44
N GLY A 7 -9.39 -2.49 9.55
CA GLY A 7 -9.86 -3.87 9.62
C GLY A 7 -8.71 -4.85 9.41
N TYR A 8 -7.85 -4.58 8.42
CA TYR A 8 -6.66 -5.37 8.15
C TYR A 8 -5.61 -5.31 9.26
N ALA A 9 -5.47 -4.18 9.96
CA ALA A 9 -4.60 -4.09 11.13
C ALA A 9 -5.06 -4.97 12.31
N VAL A 10 -6.35 -5.29 12.39
CA VAL A 10 -6.89 -6.21 13.39
C VAL A 10 -6.77 -7.66 12.91
N ILE A 11 -7.19 -7.94 11.67
CA ILE A 11 -7.13 -9.27 11.06
C ILE A 11 -5.68 -9.77 10.97
N GLY A 12 -4.76 -8.88 10.60
CA GLY A 12 -3.33 -9.15 10.47
C GLY A 12 -2.63 -9.63 11.74
N LYS A 13 -3.26 -9.45 12.92
CA LYS A 13 -2.75 -10.02 14.19
C LYS A 13 -3.04 -11.51 14.34
N GLN A 14 -3.89 -12.06 13.49
CA GLN A 14 -4.29 -13.47 13.49
C GLN A 14 -3.87 -14.10 12.14
N PRO A 15 -2.70 -14.75 12.07
CA PRO A 15 -2.19 -15.32 10.81
C PRO A 15 -3.19 -16.25 10.13
N LYS A 16 -3.82 -17.17 10.87
CA LYS A 16 -4.83 -18.10 10.33
C LYS A 16 -6.01 -17.41 9.66
N LEU A 17 -6.48 -16.30 10.22
CA LEU A 17 -7.57 -15.53 9.64
C LEU A 17 -7.10 -14.77 8.39
N THR A 18 -5.87 -14.25 8.44
CA THR A 18 -5.25 -13.54 7.32
C THR A 18 -4.99 -14.48 6.14
N ASP A 19 -4.56 -15.72 6.38
CA ASP A 19 -4.40 -16.78 5.39
C ASP A 19 -5.75 -17.14 4.74
N GLY A 20 -6.79 -17.37 5.54
CA GLY A 20 -8.13 -17.65 5.00
C GLY A 20 -8.68 -16.49 4.17
N MET A 21 -8.38 -15.25 4.56
CA MET A 21 -8.74 -14.08 3.76
C MET A 21 -7.94 -14.01 2.45
N LEU A 22 -6.65 -14.33 2.49
CA LEU A 22 -5.78 -14.38 1.31
C LEU A 22 -6.27 -15.44 0.31
N GLU A 23 -6.71 -16.61 0.78
CA GLU A 23 -7.29 -17.65 -0.08
C GLU A 23 -8.55 -17.17 -0.81
N VAL A 24 -9.45 -16.47 -0.10
CA VAL A 24 -10.68 -15.91 -0.70
C VAL A 24 -10.33 -14.84 -1.73
N ILE A 25 -9.40 -13.95 -1.43
CA ILE A 25 -8.95 -12.89 -2.35
C ILE A 25 -8.27 -13.50 -3.59
N THR A 26 -7.47 -14.55 -3.41
CA THR A 26 -6.80 -15.24 -4.53
C THR A 26 -7.82 -15.88 -5.47
N LYS A 27 -8.86 -16.52 -4.93
CA LYS A 27 -9.96 -17.05 -5.76
C LYS A 27 -10.71 -15.93 -6.50
N ALA A 28 -10.92 -14.78 -5.86
CA ALA A 28 -11.55 -13.63 -6.50
C ALA A 28 -10.68 -13.09 -7.67
N GLU A 29 -9.36 -13.04 -7.50
CA GLU A 29 -8.41 -12.67 -8.55
C GLU A 29 -8.51 -13.60 -9.77
N GLU A 30 -8.53 -14.92 -9.53
CA GLU A 30 -8.69 -15.93 -10.59
C GLU A 30 -10.04 -15.80 -11.33
N MET A 31 -11.11 -15.51 -10.60
CA MET A 31 -12.44 -15.28 -11.19
C MET A 31 -12.47 -14.01 -12.04
N LEU A 32 -11.80 -12.93 -11.62
CA LEU A 32 -11.68 -11.72 -12.42
C LEU A 32 -10.82 -11.94 -13.67
N ALA A 33 -9.75 -12.73 -13.57
CA ALA A 33 -8.88 -13.05 -14.70
C ALA A 33 -9.56 -13.91 -15.77
N THR A 34 -10.57 -14.70 -15.39
CA THR A 34 -11.33 -15.58 -16.31
C THR A 34 -12.66 -14.98 -16.75
N GLY A 35 -13.12 -13.91 -16.10
CA GLY A 35 -14.35 -13.21 -16.42
C GLY A 35 -14.24 -12.34 -17.69
N PRO A 36 -15.38 -11.94 -18.28
CA PRO A 36 -15.38 -11.00 -19.39
C PRO A 36 -14.90 -9.62 -18.93
N GLU A 37 -14.01 -9.01 -19.70
CA GLU A 37 -13.55 -7.64 -19.45
C GLU A 37 -14.72 -6.66 -19.61
N ASN A 38 -14.84 -5.76 -18.63
CA ASN A 38 -15.86 -4.73 -18.57
C ASN A 38 -15.24 -3.40 -18.13
N GLU A 39 -16.04 -2.35 -18.03
CA GLU A 39 -15.53 -1.01 -17.73
C GLU A 39 -14.94 -0.85 -16.32
N TYR A 40 -15.21 -1.78 -15.41
CA TYR A 40 -14.72 -1.82 -14.02
C TYR A 40 -13.54 -2.76 -13.82
N SER A 41 -13.16 -3.57 -14.82
CA SER A 41 -12.18 -4.64 -14.66
C SER A 41 -10.82 -4.17 -14.13
N ALA A 42 -10.34 -2.98 -14.55
CA ALA A 42 -9.09 -2.43 -14.06
C ALA A 42 -9.19 -1.99 -12.58
N ASP A 43 -10.30 -1.38 -12.20
CA ASP A 43 -10.59 -0.96 -10.83
C ASP A 43 -10.73 -2.19 -9.91
N ASP A 44 -11.47 -3.21 -10.33
CA ASP A 44 -11.67 -4.46 -9.59
C ASP A 44 -10.35 -5.24 -9.40
N ASP A 45 -9.54 -5.36 -10.45
CA ASP A 45 -8.21 -5.99 -10.38
C ASP A 45 -7.28 -5.23 -9.41
N CYS A 46 -7.26 -3.89 -9.49
CA CYS A 46 -6.45 -3.08 -8.58
C CYS A 46 -6.94 -3.16 -7.14
N LEU A 47 -8.26 -3.25 -6.91
CA LEU A 47 -8.82 -3.46 -5.59
C LEU A 47 -8.39 -4.81 -5.02
N VAL A 48 -8.54 -5.90 -5.78
CA VAL A 48 -8.14 -7.24 -5.35
C VAL A 48 -6.64 -7.29 -5.03
N LYS A 49 -5.79 -6.69 -5.86
CA LYS A 49 -4.35 -6.58 -5.60
C LYS A 49 -4.04 -5.77 -4.35
N LEU A 50 -4.77 -4.69 -4.08
CA LEU A 50 -4.59 -3.90 -2.86
C LEU A 50 -4.87 -4.77 -1.64
N LEU A 51 -6.02 -5.45 -1.62
CA LEU A 51 -6.43 -6.33 -0.53
C LEU A 51 -5.48 -7.52 -0.34
N LYS A 52 -4.99 -8.11 -1.45
CA LYS A 52 -4.02 -9.20 -1.44
C LYS A 52 -2.68 -8.75 -0.87
N GLY A 53 -2.16 -7.62 -1.33
CA GLY A 53 -0.91 -7.03 -0.84
C GLY A 53 -0.95 -6.75 0.66
N LEU A 54 -2.11 -6.34 1.19
CA LEU A 54 -2.31 -6.18 2.62
C LEU A 54 -2.18 -7.48 3.40
N CYS A 55 -2.88 -8.54 2.97
CA CYS A 55 -2.76 -9.85 3.60
C CYS A 55 -1.30 -10.35 3.58
N LEU A 56 -0.65 -10.26 2.42
CA LEU A 56 0.75 -10.68 2.24
C LEU A 56 1.69 -9.91 3.16
N LYS A 57 1.52 -8.58 3.29
CA LYS A 57 2.27 -7.75 4.23
C LYS A 57 2.14 -8.24 5.67
N TYR A 58 0.92 -8.48 6.16
CA TYR A 58 0.71 -8.98 7.52
C TYR A 58 1.21 -10.41 7.75
N LEU A 59 1.27 -11.23 6.69
CA LEU A 59 1.87 -12.56 6.73
C LEU A 59 3.41 -12.54 6.59
N GLY A 60 4.03 -11.37 6.47
CA GLY A 60 5.48 -11.22 6.29
C GLY A 60 5.99 -11.56 4.88
N ARG A 61 5.10 -11.78 3.90
CA ARG A 61 5.43 -12.03 2.49
C ARG A 61 5.68 -10.71 1.76
N VAL A 62 6.71 -9.98 2.21
CA VAL A 62 6.97 -8.58 1.85
C VAL A 62 7.18 -8.36 0.36
N GLN A 63 7.95 -9.24 -0.31
CA GLN A 63 8.23 -9.11 -1.74
C GLN A 63 6.96 -9.21 -2.60
N GLU A 64 6.09 -10.17 -2.29
CA GLU A 64 4.83 -10.35 -3.01
C GLU A 64 3.85 -9.20 -2.72
N ALA A 65 3.85 -8.67 -1.50
CA ALA A 65 3.08 -7.48 -1.16
C ALA A 65 3.54 -6.27 -1.98
N GLU A 66 4.85 -6.07 -2.10
CA GLU A 66 5.45 -5.00 -2.91
C GLU A 66 5.04 -5.11 -4.38
N GLU A 67 5.10 -6.30 -4.98
CA GLU A 67 4.69 -6.54 -6.36
C GLU A 67 3.21 -6.17 -6.61
N ASN A 68 2.33 -6.55 -5.68
CA ASN A 68 0.92 -6.20 -5.74
C ASN A 68 0.71 -4.69 -5.72
N PHE A 69 1.36 -3.95 -4.81
CA PHE A 69 1.23 -2.50 -4.73
C PHE A 69 1.82 -1.78 -5.96
N ARG A 70 2.95 -2.27 -6.50
CA ARG A 70 3.54 -1.72 -7.73
C ARG A 70 2.65 -1.94 -8.95
N SER A 71 1.98 -3.10 -9.03
CA SER A 71 1.05 -3.41 -10.13
C SER A 71 -0.12 -2.42 -10.18
N ILE A 72 -0.62 -1.97 -9.03
CA ILE A 72 -1.68 -0.95 -8.94
C ILE A 72 -1.20 0.37 -9.53
N ALA A 73 -0.02 0.85 -9.11
CA ALA A 73 0.56 2.08 -9.65
C ALA A 73 0.81 2.00 -11.17
N ALA A 74 1.22 0.84 -11.68
CA ALA A 74 1.41 0.63 -13.12
C ALA A 74 0.10 0.68 -13.93
N ASN A 75 -1.05 0.40 -13.30
CA ASN A 75 -2.37 0.44 -13.94
C ASN A 75 -3.12 1.76 -13.73
N GLU A 76 -2.47 2.80 -13.19
CA GLU A 76 -3.08 4.11 -12.89
C GLU A 76 -3.95 4.66 -14.03
N LYS A 77 -3.46 4.63 -15.27
CA LYS A 77 -4.17 5.18 -16.43
C LYS A 77 -5.43 4.40 -16.82
N LYS A 78 -5.60 3.18 -16.30
CA LYS A 78 -6.75 2.31 -16.59
C LYS A 78 -7.85 2.41 -15.53
N ILE A 79 -7.54 2.94 -14.33
CA ILE A 79 -8.51 3.10 -13.24
C ILE A 79 -9.44 4.25 -13.57
N LYS A 80 -10.75 3.99 -13.55
CA LYS A 80 -11.78 4.97 -13.95
C LYS A 80 -12.56 5.56 -12.79
N TYR A 81 -12.76 4.82 -11.70
CA TYR A 81 -13.69 5.19 -10.64
C TYR A 81 -13.03 5.21 -9.26
N ASP A 82 -12.26 4.17 -8.94
CA ASP A 82 -11.68 3.94 -7.62
C ASP A 82 -10.32 4.64 -7.47
N HIS A 83 -10.30 5.95 -7.68
CA HIS A 83 -9.08 6.78 -7.64
C HIS A 83 -8.35 6.77 -6.28
N TYR A 84 -8.99 6.28 -5.21
CA TYR A 84 -8.34 6.09 -3.91
C TYR A 84 -7.30 4.96 -3.91
N LEU A 85 -7.34 4.04 -4.89
CA LEU A 85 -6.47 2.86 -4.92
C LEU A 85 -4.99 3.24 -5.04
N ILE A 86 -4.67 4.18 -5.92
CA ILE A 86 -3.28 4.59 -6.17
C ILE A 86 -2.62 5.24 -4.94
N PRO A 87 -3.19 6.31 -4.33
CA PRO A 87 -2.55 6.93 -3.16
C PRO A 87 -2.47 5.98 -1.96
N ASN A 88 -3.40 5.04 -1.80
CA ASN A 88 -3.31 4.01 -0.77
C ASN A 88 -2.23 2.96 -1.08
N ALA A 89 -2.10 2.50 -2.33
CA ALA A 89 -1.04 1.57 -2.73
C ALA A 89 0.35 2.18 -2.55
N LEU A 90 0.53 3.46 -2.92
CA LEU A 90 1.78 4.19 -2.71
C LEU A 90 2.12 4.35 -1.23
N LEU A 91 1.10 4.65 -0.40
CA LEU A 91 1.27 4.70 1.06
C LEU A 91 1.70 3.34 1.63
N GLU A 92 1.06 2.23 1.23
CA GLU A 92 1.43 0.90 1.74
C GLU A 92 2.83 0.48 1.28
N LEU A 93 3.19 0.79 0.04
CA LEU A 93 4.54 0.55 -0.50
C LEU A 93 5.59 1.37 0.26
N ALA A 94 5.31 2.63 0.57
CA ALA A 94 6.20 3.47 1.36
C ALA A 94 6.42 2.90 2.76
N LEU A 95 5.37 2.37 3.41
CA LEU A 95 5.48 1.72 4.71
C LEU A 95 6.38 0.47 4.65
N LEU A 96 6.26 -0.34 3.59
CA LEU A 96 7.17 -1.49 3.38
C LEU A 96 8.63 -1.04 3.23
N PHE A 97 8.88 0.06 2.52
CA PHE A 97 10.23 0.60 2.38
C PHE A 97 10.79 1.14 3.70
N MET A 98 9.96 1.79 4.51
CA MET A 98 10.36 2.22 5.86
C MET A 98 10.76 1.02 6.73
N GLU A 99 10.01 -0.08 6.68
CA GLU A 99 10.33 -1.33 7.39
C GLU A 99 11.66 -1.94 6.92
N GLN A 100 12.03 -1.75 5.65
CA GLN A 100 13.31 -2.17 5.07
C GLN A 100 14.45 -1.13 5.29
N GLY A 101 14.20 -0.01 5.97
CA GLY A 101 15.17 1.06 6.17
C GLY A 101 15.38 2.00 4.97
N ARG A 102 14.61 1.84 3.88
CA ARG A 102 14.68 2.62 2.64
C ARG A 102 13.85 3.90 2.74
N ASN A 103 14.14 4.71 3.74
CA ASN A 103 13.32 5.88 4.11
C ASN A 103 13.32 6.99 3.04
N GLU A 104 14.40 7.20 2.29
CA GLU A 104 14.42 8.19 1.21
C GLU A 104 13.46 7.82 0.07
N GLU A 105 13.39 6.54 -0.28
CA GLU A 105 12.45 6.06 -1.31
C GLU A 105 11.01 6.13 -0.82
N ALA A 106 10.76 5.80 0.46
CA ALA A 106 9.46 5.95 1.08
C ALA A 106 8.96 7.39 1.03
N ILE A 107 9.79 8.37 1.35
CA ILE A 107 9.40 9.80 1.30
C ILE A 107 9.01 10.22 -0.11
N LYS A 108 9.73 9.77 -1.15
CA LYS A 108 9.38 10.08 -2.55
C LYS A 108 7.99 9.55 -2.92
N LEU A 109 7.66 8.33 -2.48
CA LEU A 109 6.34 7.73 -2.70
C LEU A 109 5.24 8.51 -1.97
N LEU A 110 5.48 8.89 -0.70
CA LEU A 110 4.54 9.66 0.12
C LEU A 110 4.27 11.05 -0.45
N ASP A 111 5.32 11.74 -0.91
CA ASP A 111 5.20 13.04 -1.55
C ASP A 111 4.41 12.94 -2.88
N SER A 112 4.67 11.90 -3.68
CA SER A 112 3.91 11.63 -4.91
C SER A 112 2.43 11.36 -4.60
N ALA A 113 2.13 10.50 -3.61
CA ALA A 113 0.78 10.16 -3.21
C ALA A 113 -0.03 11.39 -2.74
N LYS A 114 0.63 12.35 -2.09
CA LYS A 114 0.00 13.58 -1.58
C LYS A 114 -0.22 14.65 -2.66
N GLN A 115 0.71 14.78 -3.60
CA GLN A 115 0.70 15.88 -4.57
C GLN A 115 -0.15 15.56 -5.81
N ASN A 116 -0.12 14.31 -6.25
CA ASN A 116 -0.65 13.92 -7.55
C ASN A 116 -2.11 13.42 -7.52
N TYR A 117 -2.64 13.09 -6.34
CA TYR A 117 -3.97 12.49 -6.18
C TYR A 117 -4.84 13.33 -5.25
N LYS A 118 -6.03 13.75 -5.73
CA LYS A 118 -6.95 14.64 -5.00
C LYS A 118 -8.41 14.31 -5.32
N ASN A 119 -9.33 14.78 -4.48
CA ASN A 119 -10.78 14.69 -4.65
C ASN A 119 -11.31 13.24 -4.71
N TYR A 120 -10.66 12.30 -4.01
CA TYR A 120 -11.12 10.91 -3.91
C TYR A 120 -11.76 10.62 -2.55
N SER A 121 -12.54 9.54 -2.48
CA SER A 121 -13.21 9.13 -1.25
C SER A 121 -12.20 8.89 -0.11
N MET A 122 -12.45 9.49 1.06
CA MET A 122 -11.59 9.38 2.25
C MET A 122 -10.18 9.97 2.11
N GLU A 123 -9.97 10.93 1.20
CA GLU A 123 -8.71 11.66 1.02
C GLU A 123 -8.11 12.15 2.35
N SER A 124 -8.89 12.82 3.20
CA SER A 124 -8.40 13.34 4.49
C SER A 124 -7.77 12.27 5.37
N ARG A 125 -8.32 11.04 5.35
CA ARG A 125 -7.80 9.92 6.12
C ARG A 125 -6.48 9.42 5.54
N THR A 126 -6.39 9.26 4.23
CA THR A 126 -5.15 8.87 3.56
C THR A 126 -4.06 9.92 3.77
N HIS A 127 -4.39 11.21 3.65
CA HIS A 127 -3.44 12.31 3.88
C HIS A 127 -2.92 12.36 5.31
N PHE A 128 -3.78 12.11 6.31
CA PHE A 128 -3.34 12.02 7.69
C PHE A 128 -2.32 10.88 7.88
N ARG A 129 -2.58 9.70 7.31
CA ARG A 129 -1.63 8.58 7.36
C ARG A 129 -0.32 8.89 6.63
N ILE A 130 -0.41 9.52 5.45
CA ILE A 130 0.77 9.96 4.68
C ILE A 130 1.61 10.92 5.52
N GLN A 131 1.00 11.93 6.13
CA GLN A 131 1.71 12.90 6.96
C GLN A 131 2.40 12.23 8.16
N ALA A 132 1.72 11.32 8.84
CA ALA A 132 2.31 10.55 9.94
C ALA A 132 3.52 9.72 9.47
N ALA A 133 3.37 8.99 8.36
CA ALA A 133 4.45 8.20 7.77
C ALA A 133 5.64 9.07 7.32
N THR A 134 5.38 10.24 6.72
CA THR A 134 6.44 11.17 6.29
C THR A 134 7.24 11.69 7.48
N LEU A 135 6.56 12.06 8.59
CA LEU A 135 7.23 12.52 9.81
C LEU A 135 8.10 11.41 10.40
N GLN A 136 7.57 10.19 10.47
CA GLN A 136 8.32 9.02 10.95
C GLN A 136 9.56 8.76 10.08
N ALA A 137 9.40 8.67 8.76
CA ALA A 137 10.50 8.40 7.84
C ALA A 137 11.61 9.45 7.94
N ARG A 138 11.26 10.74 8.05
CA ARG A 138 12.23 11.83 8.24
C ARG A 138 12.96 11.71 9.57
N SER A 139 12.25 11.43 10.66
CA SER A 139 12.88 11.24 11.97
C SER A 139 13.89 10.09 11.98
N SER A 140 13.60 8.98 11.28
CA SER A 140 14.51 7.85 11.15
C SER A 140 15.76 8.18 10.33
N LEU A 141 15.65 9.05 9.32
CA LEU A 141 16.80 9.53 8.53
C LEU A 141 17.72 10.47 9.32
N ASP A 142 17.15 11.36 10.13
CA ASP A 142 17.95 12.26 10.96
C ASP A 142 18.66 11.49 12.09
N GLY A 143 18.01 10.46 12.64
CA GLY A 143 18.61 9.52 13.60
C GLY A 143 19.75 8.67 13.00
N SER A 144 19.63 8.22 11.75
CA SER A 144 20.71 7.47 11.10
C SER A 144 21.91 8.36 10.75
N ARG A 145 21.69 9.62 10.34
CA ARG A 145 22.79 10.57 10.05
C ARG A 145 23.57 10.98 11.30
N SER A 146 22.89 11.19 12.42
CA SER A 146 23.53 11.54 13.70
C SER A 146 24.34 10.39 14.32
N THR A 147 23.90 9.14 14.14
CA THR A 147 24.64 7.95 14.58
C THR A 147 25.89 7.71 13.71
N VAL A 148 25.82 7.85 12.39
CA VAL A 148 27.00 7.71 11.51
C VAL A 148 28.07 8.78 11.81
N SER A 149 27.66 10.02 12.13
CA SER A 149 28.60 11.09 12.46
C SER A 149 29.31 10.92 13.82
N SER A 150 28.76 10.11 14.73
CA SER A 150 29.34 9.88 16.07
C SER A 150 30.24 8.64 16.14
N VAL A 151 30.14 7.71 15.19
CA VAL A 151 31.00 6.52 15.07
C VAL A 151 32.29 6.81 14.27
N SER A 152 32.37 7.98 13.61
CA SER A 152 33.48 8.38 12.75
C SER A 152 34.56 9.23 13.47
N LEU A 153 34.61 9.21 14.81
CA LEU A 153 35.59 9.90 15.67
C LEU A 153 36.27 8.89 16.60
#